data_AF-A0A7S1I863-F1
#
_entry.id   AF-A0A7S1I863-F1
#
_cell.length_a   1.000
_cell.length_b   1.000
_cell.length_c   1.000
_cell.angle_alpha   90.00
_cell.angle_beta   90.00
_cell.angle_gamma   90.00
#
_symmetry.space_group_name_H-M   'P 1'
#
loop_
_entity.id
_entity.type
_entity.pdbx_description
1 polymer ?
#
loop_
_entity_poly.entity_id
_entity_poly.type
_entity_poly.pdbx_seq_one_letter_code
_entity_poly.pdbx_strand_id
1 'polypeptide(L)'
;ETAEEGNLAKEQLVQDVVAVLKAFFCPRGAVPDLVLVGHSLGGAIAVWTVHSGPALPIKGLVVIDVVEGSALDALQFMNSFLDSRPSSFPSLDRAIAWATSAGGLKNPGSAWISMPAQLTQRLGRSGDQRWFWRTDLQAPEPF
;
A
#
# COMPACT_ATOMS: atom_id res chain seq x y z
N GLU A 1 -20.42 7.93 1.76
CA GLU A 1 -20.20 6.63 2.41
C GLU A 1 -18.87 6.09 1.89
N THR A 2 -17.90 5.89 2.78
CA THR A 2 -16.64 5.23 2.42
C THR A 2 -16.97 3.78 2.14
N ALA A 3 -16.67 3.30 0.93
CA ALA A 3 -16.58 1.88 0.62
C ALA A 3 -15.79 1.19 1.75
N GLU A 4 -16.19 -0.03 2.11
CA GLU A 4 -15.58 -0.79 3.21
C GLU A 4 -14.06 -0.66 3.19
N GLU A 5 -13.47 -0.01 4.20
CA GLU A 5 -12.02 0.30 4.27
C GLU A 5 -11.11 -0.95 4.13
N GLY A 6 -11.68 -2.15 4.20
CA GLY A 6 -10.99 -3.43 4.05
C GLY A 6 -11.12 -4.11 2.69
N ASN A 7 -11.91 -3.59 1.74
CA ASN A 7 -12.04 -4.23 0.43
C ASN A 7 -10.83 -3.94 -0.46
N LEU A 8 -9.88 -4.87 -0.47
CA LEU A 8 -8.66 -4.82 -1.28
C LEU A 8 -8.78 -5.59 -2.61
N ALA A 9 -9.99 -5.94 -3.04
CA ALA A 9 -10.19 -6.62 -4.31
C ALA A 9 -9.67 -5.78 -5.50
N LYS A 10 -9.14 -6.47 -6.52
CA LYS A 10 -8.53 -5.82 -7.68
C LYS A 10 -9.46 -4.81 -8.37
N GLU A 11 -10.75 -5.13 -8.52
CA GLU A 11 -11.74 -4.23 -9.13
C GLU A 11 -11.92 -2.95 -8.31
N GLN A 12 -11.98 -3.06 -6.98
CA GLN A 12 -12.13 -1.92 -6.09
C GLN A 12 -10.91 -1.01 -6.16
N LEU A 13 -9.71 -1.58 -6.06
CA LEU A 13 -8.46 -0.81 -6.11
C LEU A 13 -8.27 -0.09 -7.45
N VAL A 14 -8.66 -0.72 -8.57
CA VAL A 14 -8.64 -0.06 -9.89
C VAL A 14 -9.64 1.10 -9.94
N GLN A 15 -10.84 0.91 -9.41
CA GLN A 15 -11.85 1.97 -9.33
C GLN A 15 -11.39 3.13 -8.45
N ASP A 16 -10.71 2.85 -7.34
CA ASP A 16 -10.19 3.87 -6.42
C ASP A 16 -9.14 4.75 -7.09
N VAL A 17 -8.21 4.17 -7.86
CA VAL A 17 -7.23 4.95 -8.65
C VAL A 17 -7.95 5.91 -9.60
N VAL A 18 -8.95 5.41 -10.33
CA VAL A 18 -9.76 6.22 -11.26
C VAL A 18 -10.53 7.31 -10.52
N ALA A 19 -11.12 7.00 -9.37
CA ALA A 19 -11.88 7.94 -8.56
C ALA A 19 -10.99 9.08 -8.05
N VAL A 20 -9.79 8.77 -7.58
CA VAL A 20 -8.79 9.77 -7.13
C VAL A 20 -8.37 10.68 -8.28
N LEU A 21 -8.04 10.12 -9.45
CA LEU A 21 -7.66 10.90 -10.63
C LEU A 21 -8.79 11.84 -11.07
N LYS A 22 -10.03 11.35 -11.10
CA LYS A 22 -11.20 12.18 -11.45
C LYS A 22 -11.45 13.25 -10.41
N ALA A 23 -11.44 12.92 -9.12
CA ALA A 23 -11.66 13.88 -8.05
C ALA A 23 -10.59 14.99 -8.05
N PHE A 24 -9.35 14.66 -8.42
CA PHE A 24 -8.28 15.63 -8.49
C PHE A 24 -8.31 16.47 -9.77
N PHE A 25 -8.48 15.87 -10.95
CA PHE A 25 -8.32 16.57 -12.22
C PHE A 25 -9.63 17.07 -12.85
N CYS A 26 -10.77 16.40 -12.66
CA CYS A 26 -12.02 16.83 -13.29
C CYS A 26 -12.48 18.23 -12.83
N PRO A 27 -12.37 18.61 -11.53
CA PRO A 27 -12.66 19.99 -11.13
C PRO A 27 -11.72 21.04 -11.75
N ARG A 28 -10.58 20.60 -12.30
CA ARG A 28 -9.56 21.44 -12.94
C ARG A 28 -9.65 21.43 -14.47
N GLY A 29 -10.66 20.76 -15.03
CA GLY A 29 -10.94 20.72 -16.47
C GLY A 29 -10.77 19.34 -17.07
N ALA A 30 -9.53 18.91 -17.31
CA ALA A 30 -9.22 17.63 -17.94
C ALA A 30 -8.07 16.92 -17.24
N VAL A 31 -8.05 15.59 -17.35
CA VAL A 31 -6.91 14.77 -16.92
C VAL A 31 -5.75 15.03 -17.89
N PRO A 32 -4.57 15.46 -17.41
CA PRO A 32 -3.40 15.64 -18.27
C PRO A 32 -2.81 14.29 -18.69
N ASP A 33 -1.85 14.28 -19.62
CA ASP A 33 -1.10 13.06 -19.95
C ASP A 33 -0.40 12.49 -18.69
N LEU A 34 -0.59 11.19 -18.44
CA LEU A 34 -0.12 10.52 -17.22
C LEU A 34 0.95 9.46 -17.52
N VAL A 35 1.87 9.29 -16.58
CA VAL A 35 2.71 8.08 -16.48
C VAL A 35 2.37 7.41 -15.15
N LEU A 36 1.89 6.17 -15.21
CA LEU A 36 1.61 5.40 -13.99
C LEU A 36 2.88 4.68 -13.55
N VAL A 37 3.19 4.79 -12.26
CA VAL A 37 4.33 4.10 -11.64
C VAL A 37 3.79 3.31 -10.46
N GLY A 38 3.99 2.00 -10.47
CA GLY A 38 3.53 1.11 -9.42
C GLY A 38 4.63 0.17 -8.96
N HIS A 39 4.68 -0.09 -7.65
CA HIS A 39 5.60 -1.02 -7.02
C HIS A 39 4.83 -2.22 -6.45
N SER A 40 5.34 -3.44 -6.62
CA SER A 40 4.71 -4.67 -6.10
C SER A 40 3.20 -4.73 -6.43
N LEU A 41 2.29 -4.88 -5.44
CA LEU A 41 0.84 -4.82 -5.63
C LEU A 41 0.39 -3.59 -6.44
N GLY A 42 0.94 -2.41 -6.15
CA GLY A 42 0.62 -1.18 -6.88
C GLY A 42 1.03 -1.23 -8.35
N GLY A 43 2.03 -2.03 -8.70
CA GLY A 43 2.41 -2.33 -10.08
C GLY A 43 1.34 -3.12 -10.81
N ALA A 44 0.81 -4.18 -10.18
CA ALA A 44 -0.29 -4.96 -10.73
C ALA A 44 -1.55 -4.09 -10.91
N ILE A 45 -1.92 -3.29 -9.90
CA ILE A 45 -3.06 -2.37 -10.01
C ILE A 45 -2.85 -1.35 -11.13
N ALA A 46 -1.64 -0.80 -11.30
CA ALA A 46 -1.36 0.13 -12.40
C ALA A 46 -1.54 -0.52 -13.78
N VAL A 47 -1.11 -1.78 -13.96
CA VAL A 47 -1.36 -2.57 -15.18
C VAL A 47 -2.86 -2.72 -15.41
N TRP A 48 -3.62 -3.14 -14.39
CA TRP A 48 -5.07 -3.33 -14.50
C TRP A 48 -5.83 -2.02 -14.74
N THR A 49 -5.39 -0.90 -14.18
CA THR A 49 -5.96 0.42 -14.47
C THR A 49 -5.79 0.80 -15.94
N VAL A 50 -4.64 0.50 -16.55
CA VAL A 50 -4.43 0.72 -17.98
C VAL A 50 -5.27 -0.23 -18.83
N HIS A 51 -5.35 -1.50 -18.42
CA HIS A 51 -6.00 -2.55 -19.22
C HIS A 51 -7.53 -2.54 -19.14
N SER A 52 -8.09 -2.33 -17.95
CA SER A 52 -9.53 -2.49 -17.66
C SER A 52 -10.20 -1.23 -17.12
N GLY A 53 -9.42 -0.17 -16.85
CA GLY A 53 -9.96 1.13 -16.45
C GLY A 53 -10.64 1.88 -17.61
N PRO A 54 -11.32 3.00 -17.31
CA PRO A 54 -11.82 3.88 -18.35
C PRO A 54 -10.67 4.49 -19.15
N ALA A 55 -10.96 4.97 -20.36
CA ALA A 55 -9.98 5.64 -21.21
C ALA A 55 -9.39 6.87 -20.48
N LEU A 56 -8.15 6.72 -19.99
CA LEU A 56 -7.33 7.77 -19.40
C LEU A 56 -6.16 8.07 -20.34
N PRO A 57 -5.65 9.31 -20.38
CA PRO A 57 -4.54 9.70 -21.25
C PRO A 57 -3.18 9.20 -20.71
N ILE A 58 -3.03 7.90 -20.52
CA ILE A 58 -1.82 7.28 -19.99
C ILE A 58 -0.82 7.10 -21.14
N LYS A 59 0.37 7.70 -21.01
CA LYS A 59 1.47 7.66 -21.99
C LYS A 59 2.59 6.69 -21.61
N GLY A 60 2.60 6.20 -20.38
CA GLY A 60 3.60 5.26 -19.91
C GLY A 60 3.15 4.50 -18.67
N LEU A 61 3.70 3.32 -18.50
CA LEU A 61 3.51 2.46 -17.34
C LEU A 61 4.89 1.95 -16.89
N VAL A 62 5.21 2.16 -15.62
CA VAL A 62 6.43 1.67 -14.98
C VAL A 62 6.04 0.76 -13.84
N VAL A 63 6.56 -0.46 -13.86
CA VAL A 63 6.33 -1.46 -12.82
C VAL A 63 7.67 -1.79 -12.17
N ILE A 64 7.72 -1.67 -10.84
CA ILE A 64 8.93 -1.89 -10.03
C ILE A 64 8.71 -3.15 -9.20
N ASP A 65 9.67 -4.08 -9.29
CA ASP A 65 9.76 -5.27 -8.43
C ASP A 65 8.54 -6.22 -8.51
N VAL A 66 7.97 -6.38 -9.72
CA VAL A 66 6.93 -7.38 -10.04
C VAL A 66 7.49 -8.33 -11.10
N VAL A 67 7.57 -9.62 -10.80
CA VAL A 67 7.82 -10.67 -11.79
C VAL A 67 6.85 -11.81 -11.55
N GLU A 68 6.03 -12.14 -12.55
CA GLU A 68 4.99 -13.18 -12.48
C GLU A 68 5.58 -14.56 -12.10
N GLY A 69 6.83 -14.83 -12.50
CA GLY A 69 7.56 -16.07 -12.15
C GLY A 69 8.24 -16.07 -10.77
N SER A 70 8.58 -14.91 -10.20
CA SER A 70 9.15 -14.81 -8.84
C SER A 70 8.10 -14.45 -7.79
N ALA A 71 6.84 -14.24 -8.20
CA ALA A 71 5.75 -13.88 -7.31
C ALA A 71 5.46 -15.00 -6.30
N LEU A 72 5.49 -16.27 -6.71
CA LEU A 72 5.26 -17.40 -5.79
C LEU A 72 6.36 -17.52 -4.73
N ASP A 73 7.63 -17.31 -5.11
CA ASP A 73 8.75 -17.30 -4.15
C ASP A 73 8.71 -16.04 -3.27
N ALA A 74 8.32 -14.90 -3.84
CA ALA A 74 8.11 -13.66 -3.10
C ALA A 74 6.93 -13.76 -2.11
N LEU A 75 5.91 -14.59 -2.37
CA LEU A 75 4.82 -14.84 -1.41
C LEU A 75 5.34 -15.52 -0.13
N GLN A 76 6.28 -16.45 -0.23
CA GLN A 76 6.90 -17.08 0.94
C GLN A 76 7.72 -16.06 1.75
N PHE A 77 8.46 -15.19 1.06
CA PHE A 77 9.16 -14.08 1.67
C PHE A 77 8.20 -13.09 2.35
N MET A 78 7.09 -12.75 1.69
CA MET A 78 6.06 -11.87 2.24
C MET A 78 5.43 -12.47 3.49
N ASN A 79 5.05 -13.74 3.50
CA ASN A 79 4.51 -14.40 4.70
C ASN A 79 5.51 -14.33 5.86
N SER A 80 6.78 -14.66 5.60
CA SER A 80 7.84 -14.56 6.61
C SER A 80 8.04 -13.12 7.12
N PHE A 81 7.95 -12.13 6.23
CA PHE A 81 8.02 -10.73 6.59
C PHE A 81 6.81 -10.32 7.45
N LEU A 82 5.58 -10.68 7.05
CA LEU A 82 4.36 -10.35 7.78
C LEU A 82 4.38 -10.96 9.18
N ASP A 83 4.88 -12.19 9.33
CA ASP A 83 5.03 -12.89 10.61
C ASP A 83 6.10 -12.26 11.50
N SER A 84 7.15 -11.67 10.91
CA SER A 84 8.19 -10.95 11.66
C SER A 84 7.73 -9.59 12.20
N ARG A 85 6.57 -9.08 11.74
CA ARG A 85 6.08 -7.76 12.16
C ARG A 85 5.63 -7.80 13.63
N PRO A 86 6.12 -6.88 14.46
CA PRO A 86 5.54 -6.64 15.77
C PRO A 86 4.05 -6.27 15.62
N SER A 87 3.20 -6.84 16.48
CA SER A 87 1.76 -6.58 16.47
C SER A 87 1.42 -5.12 16.84
N SER A 88 2.30 -4.45 17.57
CA SER A 88 2.22 -3.02 17.89
C SER A 88 3.58 -2.48 18.31
N PHE A 89 3.70 -1.16 18.31
CA PHE A 89 4.87 -0.43 18.79
C PHE A 89 4.50 0.52 19.94
N PRO A 90 5.36 0.67 20.96
CA PRO A 90 5.11 1.61 22.05
C PRO A 90 5.30 3.07 21.63
N SER A 91 6.07 3.33 20.56
CA SER A 91 6.24 4.67 19.98
C SER A 91 6.56 4.58 18.49
N LEU A 92 6.37 5.68 17.78
CA LEU A 92 6.71 5.80 16.37
C LEU A 92 8.21 5.60 16.12
N ASP A 93 9.07 6.14 16.99
CA ASP A 93 10.52 5.96 16.91
C ASP A 93 10.93 4.49 16.97
N ARG A 94 10.24 3.69 17.81
CA ARG A 94 10.48 2.24 17.90
C ARG A 94 10.05 1.52 16.63
N ALA A 95 8.97 1.97 15.99
CA ALA A 95 8.56 1.43 14.70
C ALA A 95 9.58 1.75 13.60
N ILE A 96 10.07 2.99 13.54
CA ILE A 96 11.10 3.42 12.58
C ILE A 96 12.40 2.66 12.79
N ALA A 97 12.85 2.52 14.04
CA ALA A 97 14.03 1.74 14.37
C ALA A 97 13.90 0.27 13.93
N TRP A 98 12.74 -0.36 14.18
CA TRP A 98 12.45 -1.71 13.68
C TRP A 98 12.50 -1.76 12.15
N ALA A 99 11.88 -0.80 11.45
CA ALA A 99 11.85 -0.75 9.99
C ALA A 99 13.26 -0.76 9.38
N THR A 100 14.20 -0.03 10.00
CA THR A 100 15.58 0.08 9.52
C THR A 100 16.49 -1.10 9.89
N SER A 101 16.16 -1.85 10.93
CA SER A 101 17.02 -2.93 11.47
C SER A 101 16.54 -4.32 11.05
N ALA A 102 15.23 -4.56 11.14
CA ALA A 102 14.61 -5.85 10.84
C ALA A 102 13.54 -5.75 9.74
N GLY A 103 12.91 -4.59 9.56
CA GLY A 103 11.81 -4.39 8.61
C GLY A 103 12.24 -4.15 7.15
N GLY A 104 13.51 -4.35 6.82
CA GLY A 104 14.02 -4.34 5.44
C GLY A 104 14.25 -2.95 4.80
N LEU A 105 13.91 -1.84 5.48
CA LEU A 105 14.16 -0.50 4.94
C LEU A 105 15.63 -0.10 5.15
N LYS A 106 16.41 -0.05 4.08
CA LYS A 106 17.84 0.30 4.16
C LYS A 106 18.11 1.80 4.32
N ASN A 107 17.15 2.66 3.99
CA ASN A 107 17.29 4.11 4.06
C ASN A 107 16.54 4.66 5.29
N PRO A 108 17.24 5.17 6.33
CA PRO A 108 16.61 5.72 7.51
C PRO A 108 15.70 6.92 7.25
N GLY A 109 16.06 7.79 6.30
CA GLY A 109 15.24 8.93 5.91
C GLY A 109 13.92 8.48 5.28
N SER A 110 13.97 7.45 4.42
CA SER A 110 12.76 6.84 3.87
C SER A 110 11.88 6.22 4.95
N ALA A 111 12.48 5.51 5.93
CA ALA A 111 11.74 4.93 7.04
C ALA A 111 11.04 5.99 7.89
N TRP A 112 11.70 7.11 8.17
CA TRP A 112 11.12 8.21 8.95
C TRP A 112 9.90 8.84 8.25
N ILE A 113 9.94 8.96 6.93
CA ILE A 113 8.84 9.54 6.13
C ILE A 113 7.69 8.53 5.92
N SER A 114 8.00 7.26 5.64
CA SER A 114 7.00 6.29 5.19
C SER A 114 6.33 5.49 6.32
N MET A 115 7.02 5.25 7.44
CA MET A 115 6.47 4.45 8.55
C MET A 115 5.25 5.08 9.22
N PRO A 116 5.20 6.41 9.48
CA PRO A 116 4.05 7.01 10.16
C PRO A 116 2.73 6.78 9.43
N ALA A 117 2.73 6.81 8.09
CA ALA A 117 1.53 6.61 7.28
C ALA A 117 0.98 5.17 7.37
N GLN A 118 1.86 4.19 7.63
CA GLN A 118 1.50 2.78 7.75
C GLN A 118 0.92 2.42 9.13
N LEU A 119 0.95 3.34 10.08
CA LEU A 119 0.53 3.12 11.46
C LEU A 119 -0.65 4.01 11.85
N THR A 120 -1.34 3.61 12.91
CA THR A 120 -2.39 4.39 13.56
C THR A 120 -2.29 4.21 15.06
N GLN A 121 -2.54 5.30 15.80
CA GLN A 121 -2.46 5.28 17.26
C GLN A 121 -3.80 4.83 17.84
N ARG A 122 -3.79 3.82 18.71
CA ARG A 122 -4.98 3.29 19.39
C ARG A 122 -4.64 2.90 20.83
N LEU A 123 -5.65 2.76 21.68
CA LEU A 123 -5.47 2.21 23.03
C LEU A 123 -5.17 0.71 22.94
N GLY A 124 -4.07 0.31 23.59
CA GLY A 124 -3.69 -1.09 23.76
C GLY A 124 -4.55 -1.79 24.80
N ARG A 125 -4.38 -3.12 24.91
CA ARG A 125 -5.11 -3.96 25.87
C ARG A 125 -4.86 -3.56 27.33
N SER A 126 -3.72 -2.93 27.60
CA SER A 126 -3.33 -2.44 28.93
C SER A 126 -3.77 -1.00 29.20
N GLY A 127 -4.49 -0.36 28.27
CA GLY A 127 -4.92 1.04 28.38
C GLY A 127 -3.86 2.07 27.99
N ASP A 128 -2.68 1.63 27.55
CA ASP A 128 -1.61 2.49 27.04
C ASP A 128 -1.83 2.87 25.57
N GLN A 129 -1.44 4.07 25.15
CA GLN A 129 -1.46 4.42 23.74
C GLN A 129 -0.33 3.70 23.00
N ARG A 130 -0.68 2.98 21.93
CA ARG A 130 0.27 2.22 21.10
C ARG A 130 0.00 2.45 19.62
N TRP A 131 0.99 2.16 18.80
CA TRP A 131 0.93 2.27 17.35
C TRP A 131 0.69 0.89 16.74
N PHE A 132 -0.37 0.77 15.95
CA PHE A 132 -0.78 -0.45 15.27
C PHE A 132 -0.69 -0.27 13.75
N TRP A 133 -0.49 -1.36 13.02
CA TRP A 133 -0.57 -1.35 11.56
C TRP A 133 -1.95 -0.89 11.11
N ARG A 134 -1.98 0.02 10.14
CA ARG A 134 -3.23 0.55 9.59
C ARG A 134 -4.00 -0.50 8.82
N THR A 135 -3.30 -1.32 8.04
CA THR A 135 -3.87 -2.37 7.20
C THR A 135 -3.47 -3.73 7.75
N ASP A 136 -4.48 -4.57 8.00
CA ASP A 136 -4.25 -5.96 8.38
C ASP A 136 -4.11 -6.84 7.14
N LEU A 137 -2.86 -7.05 6.73
CA LEU A 137 -2.52 -7.91 5.60
C LEU A 137 -2.56 -9.42 5.93
N GLN A 138 -2.79 -9.79 7.20
CA GLN A 138 -2.98 -11.18 7.61
C GLN A 138 -4.47 -11.53 7.75
N ALA A 139 -5.37 -10.56 7.61
CA ALA A 139 -6.80 -10.82 7.55
C ALA A 139 -7.12 -11.69 6.32
N PRO A 140 -7.98 -12.71 6.47
CA PRO A 140 -8.40 -13.52 5.33
C PRO A 140 -9.16 -12.66 4.32
N GLU A 141 -8.92 -12.87 3.02
CA GLU A 141 -9.72 -12.21 1.99
C GLU A 141 -11.19 -12.64 2.12
N PRO A 142 -12.16 -11.72 2.05
CA PRO A 142 -13.55 -12.10 1.89
C PRO A 142 -13.70 -12.74 0.50
N PHE A 143 -14.03 -14.02 0.50
CA PHE A 143 -14.27 -14.85 -0.70
C PHE A 143 -15.36 -14.26 -1.61
#